data_AF-A0A258IJA0-F1
#
_entry.id   AF-A0A258IJA0-F1
#
_cell.length_a   1.000
_cell.length_b   1.000
_cell.length_c   1.000
_cell.angle_alpha   90.00
_cell.angle_beta   90.00
_cell.angle_gamma   90.00
#
_symmetry.space_group_name_H-M   'P 1'
#
loop_
_entity.id
_entity.type
_entity.pdbx_description
1 polymer ?
#
loop_
_entity_poly.entity_id
_entity_poly.type
_entity_poly.pdbx_seq_one_letter_code
_entity_poly.pdbx_strand_id
1 'polypeptide(L)'
;PATITLHEGDIGGASVMLVIVHRTHGIDSALQFEVIDVPKPDSWRIVRPYGEAVELLHLANDRAAADAWLRQNRHPQARIERVDDLGDASADADASGSPAREAV
;
A
#
# COMPACT_ATOMS: atom_id res chain seq x y z
N PRO A 1 -7.74 -12.90 0.62
CA PRO A 1 -6.45 -13.28 1.25
C PRO A 1 -5.42 -12.17 0.99
N ALA A 2 -4.45 -11.97 1.88
CA ALA A 2 -3.40 -10.95 1.67
C ALA A 2 -2.48 -11.34 0.49
N THR A 3 -2.05 -10.34 -0.27
CA THR A 3 -1.22 -10.54 -1.46
C THR A 3 -0.12 -9.48 -1.54
N ILE A 4 0.97 -9.81 -2.25
CA ILE A 4 2.06 -8.90 -2.56
C ILE A 4 2.22 -8.87 -4.08
N THR A 5 2.24 -7.68 -4.65
CA THR A 5 2.47 -7.49 -6.09
C THR A 5 3.88 -6.97 -6.32
N LEU A 6 4.68 -7.73 -7.05
CA LEU A 6 6.05 -7.37 -7.43
C LEU A 6 6.06 -6.76 -8.83
N HIS A 7 6.86 -5.71 -9.00
CA HIS A 7 7.28 -5.23 -10.31
C HIS A 7 8.41 -6.11 -10.83
N GLU A 8 8.14 -6.91 -11.86
CA GLU A 8 9.10 -7.88 -12.41
C GLU A 8 9.92 -7.31 -13.57
N GLY A 9 9.51 -6.16 -14.12
CA GLY A 9 10.29 -5.46 -15.12
C GLY A 9 9.45 -4.62 -16.06
N ASP A 10 10.16 -3.75 -16.75
CA ASP A 10 9.58 -2.88 -17.76
C ASP A 10 10.09 -3.26 -19.14
N ILE A 11 9.18 -3.32 -20.11
CA ILE A 11 9.49 -3.60 -21.52
C ILE A 11 9.26 -2.32 -22.30
N GLY A 12 10.32 -1.78 -22.89
CA GLY A 12 10.27 -0.51 -23.62
C GLY A 12 11.59 -0.11 -24.26
N GLY A 13 11.59 1.04 -24.92
CA GLY A 13 12.75 1.68 -25.52
C GLY A 13 13.07 3.03 -24.87
N ALA A 14 14.12 3.70 -25.36
CA ALA A 14 14.82 4.84 -24.75
C ALA A 14 13.97 5.93 -24.06
N SER A 15 12.71 6.15 -24.47
CA SER A 15 11.82 7.14 -23.85
C SER A 15 10.37 6.67 -23.67
N VAL A 16 10.06 5.42 -24.00
CA VAL A 16 8.68 4.91 -23.98
C VAL A 16 8.65 3.54 -23.32
N MET A 17 7.90 3.45 -22.21
CA MET A 17 7.48 2.19 -21.60
C MET A 17 6.30 1.64 -22.41
N LEU A 18 6.43 0.43 -22.95
CA LEU A 18 5.36 -0.23 -23.69
C LEU A 18 4.52 -1.11 -22.76
N VAL A 19 5.19 -1.87 -21.88
CA VAL A 19 4.55 -2.79 -20.93
C VAL A 19 5.26 -2.73 -19.59
N ILE A 20 4.48 -2.76 -18.50
CA ILE A 20 4.97 -2.93 -17.13
C ILE A 20 4.46 -4.30 -16.66
N VAL A 21 5.37 -5.18 -16.24
CA VAL A 21 5.02 -6.54 -15.81
C VAL A 21 4.94 -6.57 -14.29
N HIS A 22 3.71 -6.78 -13.79
CA HIS A 22 3.47 -7.03 -12.38
C HIS A 22 3.08 -8.49 -12.15
N ARG A 23 3.58 -9.08 -11.06
CA ARG A 23 3.13 -10.41 -10.60
C ARG A 23 2.62 -10.34 -9.17
N THR A 24 1.42 -10.82 -8.97
CA THR A 24 0.79 -10.91 -7.65
C THR A 24 0.97 -12.30 -7.06
N HIS A 25 1.48 -12.35 -5.83
CA HIS A 25 1.67 -13.56 -5.03
C HIS A 25 0.80 -13.50 -3.79
N GLY A 26 0.23 -14.64 -3.39
CA GLY A 26 -0.33 -14.78 -2.05
C GLY A 26 0.78 -14.77 -1.00
N ILE A 27 0.46 -14.31 0.21
CA ILE A 27 1.37 -14.38 1.37
C ILE A 27 1.72 -15.82 1.77
N ASP A 28 0.92 -16.79 1.30
CA ASP A 28 1.09 -18.23 1.47
C ASP A 28 1.92 -18.89 0.36
N SER A 29 2.44 -18.09 -0.59
CA SER A 29 3.36 -18.59 -1.61
C SER A 29 4.70 -19.04 -0.99
N ALA A 30 5.50 -19.79 -1.76
CA ALA A 30 6.83 -20.21 -1.32
C ALA A 30 7.85 -19.06 -1.22
N LEU A 31 7.48 -17.82 -1.58
CA LEU A 31 8.33 -16.65 -1.44
C LEU A 31 8.38 -16.19 0.02
N GLN A 32 9.55 -15.72 0.45
CA GLN A 32 9.76 -15.16 1.77
C GLN A 32 9.85 -13.65 1.66
N PHE A 33 9.09 -12.95 2.52
CA PHE A 33 9.07 -11.50 2.58
C PHE A 33 9.47 -11.07 4.00
N GLU A 34 10.35 -10.08 4.08
CA GLU A 34 10.80 -9.50 5.35
C GLU A 34 10.48 -8.01 5.36
N VAL A 35 9.89 -7.53 6.47
CA VAL A 35 9.69 -6.10 6.69
C VAL A 35 10.98 -5.53 7.24
N ILE A 36 11.73 -4.83 6.39
CA ILE A 36 13.03 -4.24 6.76
C ILE A 36 12.91 -2.86 7.42
N ASP A 37 11.77 -2.19 7.27
CA ASP A 37 11.51 -0.89 7.88
C ASP A 37 10.02 -0.70 8.14
N VAL A 38 9.70 -0.12 9.30
CA VAL A 38 8.34 0.24 9.68
C VAL A 38 8.31 1.75 9.86
N PRO A 39 7.39 2.47 9.18
CA PRO A 39 7.29 3.91 9.32
C PRO A 39 7.22 4.33 10.78
N LYS A 40 8.17 5.18 11.20
CA LYS A 40 8.19 5.69 12.57
C LYS A 40 6.93 6.54 12.81
N PRO A 41 6.39 6.53 14.03
CA PRO A 41 5.41 7.54 14.42
C PRO A 41 5.93 8.94 14.08
N ASP A 42 5.03 9.83 13.69
CA ASP A 42 5.30 11.21 13.26
C ASP A 42 5.98 11.39 11.91
N SER A 43 6.30 10.30 11.21
CA SER A 43 6.59 10.37 9.78
C SER A 43 5.34 10.73 8.98
N TRP A 44 5.52 11.12 7.73
CA TRP A 44 4.45 11.60 6.86
C TRP A 44 4.36 10.72 5.63
N ARG A 45 3.23 10.04 5.47
CA ARG A 45 2.95 9.20 4.31
C ARG A 45 2.19 9.98 3.25
N ILE A 46 2.58 9.78 1.99
CA ILE A 46 1.85 10.26 0.82
C ILE A 46 1.13 9.04 0.26
N VAL A 47 -0.20 9.07 0.28
CA VAL A 47 -1.03 7.92 -0.13
C VAL A 47 -2.05 8.33 -1.19
N ARG A 48 -2.54 7.37 -1.96
CA ARG A 48 -3.70 7.57 -2.86
C ARG A 48 -4.68 6.40 -2.75
N PRO A 49 -5.96 6.59 -3.12
CA PRO A 49 -6.89 5.46 -3.26
C PRO A 49 -6.40 4.45 -4.30
N TYR A 50 -6.52 3.15 -4.00
CA TYR A 50 -6.21 2.06 -4.92
C TYR A 50 -7.22 0.92 -4.73
N GLY A 51 -8.26 0.90 -5.57
CA GLY A 51 -9.39 0.00 -5.38
C GLY A 51 -10.06 0.25 -4.02
N GLU A 52 -10.24 -0.81 -3.23
CA GLU A 52 -10.76 -0.75 -1.86
C GLU A 52 -9.69 -0.42 -0.81
N ALA A 53 -8.42 -0.29 -1.24
CA ALA A 53 -7.27 -0.05 -0.37
C ALA A 53 -6.68 1.36 -0.58
N VAL A 54 -5.58 1.62 0.12
CA VAL A 54 -4.74 2.81 -0.06
C VAL A 54 -3.34 2.38 -0.48
N GLU A 55 -2.79 3.05 -1.48
CA GLU A 55 -1.42 2.82 -1.94
C GLU A 55 -0.50 3.86 -1.31
N LEU A 56 0.58 3.41 -0.68
CA LEU A 56 1.67 4.25 -0.20
C LEU A 56 2.58 4.62 -1.38
N LEU A 57 2.62 5.91 -1.71
CA LEU A 57 3.46 6.45 -2.79
C LEU A 57 4.84 6.86 -2.30
N HIS A 58 4.91 7.46 -1.10
CA HIS A 58 6.16 7.92 -0.52
C HIS A 58 6.05 8.07 1.00
N LEU A 59 7.16 7.87 1.71
CA LEU A 59 7.30 8.14 3.14
C LEU A 59 8.32 9.25 3.33
N ALA A 60 7.91 10.33 3.99
CA ALA A 60 8.73 11.49 4.30
C ALA A 60 8.96 11.62 5.81
N ASN A 61 10.12 12.15 6.18
CA ASN A 61 10.46 12.34 7.59
C ASN A 61 9.67 13.47 8.27
N ASP A 62 9.20 14.44 7.49
CA ASP A 62 8.46 15.60 7.97
C ASP A 62 7.46 16.10 6.92
N ARG A 63 6.57 17.00 7.35
CA ARG A 63 5.51 17.55 6.50
C ARG A 63 6.05 18.36 5.32
N ALA A 64 7.12 19.12 5.52
CA ALA A 64 7.67 19.97 4.47
C ALA A 64 8.28 19.13 3.34
N ALA A 65 8.95 18.03 3.69
CA ALA A 65 9.44 17.03 2.75
C ALA A 65 8.28 16.36 1.97
N ALA A 66 7.19 16.01 2.66
CA ALA A 66 6.00 15.47 1.99
C ALA A 66 5.39 16.45 0.98
N ASP A 67 5.21 17.71 1.37
CA ASP A 67 4.68 18.76 0.48
C ASP A 67 5.63 19.04 -0.70
N ALA A 68 6.95 18.96 -0.50
CA ALA A 68 7.93 19.07 -1.57
C ALA A 68 7.84 17.91 -2.56
N TRP A 69 7.69 16.68 -2.05
CA TRP A 69 7.55 15.49 -2.88
C TRP A 69 6.29 15.55 -3.74
N LEU A 70 5.14 15.90 -3.16
CA LEU A 70 3.87 16.02 -3.90
C LEU A 70 3.92 17.13 -4.98
N ARG A 71 4.68 18.20 -4.72
CA ARG A 71 4.91 19.27 -5.70
C ARG A 71 5.75 18.81 -6.88
N GLN A 72 6.66 17.87 -6.69
CA GLN A 72 7.51 17.32 -7.74
C GLN A 72 6.83 16.14 -8.47
N ASN A 73 5.97 15.39 -7.77
CA ASN A 73 5.33 14.17 -8.26
C ASN A 73 3.81 14.35 -8.29
N ARG A 74 3.27 14.77 -9.44
CA ARG A 74 1.83 14.99 -9.61
C ARG A 74 1.09 13.66 -9.70
N HIS A 75 0.56 13.22 -8.57
CA HIS A 75 -0.37 12.10 -8.49
C HIS A 75 -1.79 12.61 -8.19
N PRO A 76 -2.77 12.36 -9.08
CA PRO A 76 -4.17 12.67 -8.80
C PRO A 76 -4.62 11.99 -7.51
N GLN A 77 -5.43 12.69 -6.72
CA GLN A 77 -6.03 12.17 -5.48
C GLN A 77 -5.01 11.76 -4.39
N ALA A 78 -3.73 12.05 -4.57
CA ALA A 78 -2.73 11.84 -3.54
C ALA A 78 -2.96 12.82 -2.38
N ARG A 79 -2.82 12.31 -1.15
CA ARG A 79 -3.01 13.04 0.09
C ARG A 79 -1.87 12.75 1.04
N ILE A 80 -1.60 13.71 1.93
CA ILE A 80 -0.56 13.62 2.95
C ILE A 80 -1.22 13.29 4.27
N GLU A 81 -0.74 12.24 4.93
CA GLU A 81 -1.21 11.79 6.24
C GLU A 81 -0.02 11.66 7.19
N ARG A 82 -0.22 12.00 8.46
CA ARG A 82 0.77 11.70 9.51
C ARG A 82 0.63 10.23 9.88
N VAL A 83 1.76 9.57 10.14
CA VAL A 83 1.78 8.21 10.68
C VAL A 83 1.56 8.32 12.18
N ASP A 84 0.42 7.81 12.64
CA ASP A 84 0.09 7.74 14.05
C ASP A 84 0.82 6.55 14.72
N ASP A 85 0.97 6.64 16.04
CA ASP A 85 1.64 5.68 16.92
C ASP A 85 0.91 4.35 17.06
N LEU A 86 -0.42 4.36 16.90
CA LEU A 86 -1.20 3.15 16.71
C LEU A 86 -1.07 2.72 15.25
N GLY A 87 -0.07 1.87 14.99
CA GLY A 87 0.16 1.27 13.66
C GLY A 87 -1.19 0.94 13.02
N ASP A 88 -1.47 1.61 11.91
CA ASP A 88 -2.78 1.73 11.27
C ASP A 88 -3.26 0.37 10.76
N ALA A 89 -3.64 -0.48 11.71
CA ALA A 89 -4.42 -1.68 11.53
C ALA A 89 -5.87 -1.21 11.44
N SER A 90 -6.24 -0.65 10.29
CA SER A 90 -7.64 -0.77 9.87
C SER A 90 -7.89 -2.27 9.70
N ALA A 91 -8.39 -2.86 10.78
CA ALA A 91 -8.75 -4.26 10.86
C ALA A 91 -9.74 -4.57 9.74
N ASP A 92 -9.31 -5.38 8.77
CA ASP A 92 -10.22 -6.31 8.12
C ASP A 92 -10.60 -7.36 9.16
N ALA A 93 -11.54 -6.97 10.03
CA ALA A 93 -12.31 -7.91 10.82
C ALA A 93 -13.28 -8.60 9.86
N ASP A 94 -12.81 -9.66 9.21
CA ASP A 94 -13.67 -10.71 8.67
C ASP A 94 -14.43 -11.35 9.85
N ALA A 95 -15.66 -10.90 10.07
CA ALA A 95 -16.65 -11.61 10.87
C ALA A 95 -17.56 -12.41 9.94
N SER A 96 -17.00 -13.43 9.28
CA SER A 96 -17.78 -14.53 8.72
C SER A 96 -18.23 -15.45 9.86
N GLY A 97 -19.54 -15.61 10.01
CA GLY A 97 -20.12 -16.65 10.86
C GLY A 97 -21.53 -16.37 11.34
N SER A 98 -22.52 -16.42 10.45
CA SER A 98 -23.90 -16.73 10.86
C SER A 98 -23.94 -18.12 11.51
N PRO A 99 -24.47 -18.30 12.73
CA PRO A 99 -25.08 -19.56 13.08
C PRO A 99 -26.56 -19.50 12.70
N ALA A 100 -26.94 -20.40 11.79
CA ALA A 100 -28.33 -20.76 11.57
C ALA A 100 -29.00 -21.06 12.92
N ARG A 101 -30.13 -20.41 13.19
CA ARG A 101 -30.99 -20.77 14.33
C ARG A 101 -31.56 -22.15 14.06
N GLU A 102 -31.11 -23.11 14.84
CA GLU A 102 -31.71 -24.43 14.97
C GLU A 102 -33.11 -24.28 15.57
N ALA A 103 -34.08 -24.93 14.93
CA ALA A 103 -35.47 -24.94 15.32
C ALA A 103 -35.70 -25.89 16.51
N VAL A 104 -36.50 -25.45 17.47
CA VAL A 104 -37.31 -26.33 18.33
C VAL A 104 -38.69 -25.73 18.48
#